data_AF-A0A059X299-F1
#
_entry.id   AF-A0A059X299-F1
#
_cell.length_a   1.000
_cell.length_b   1.000
_cell.length_c   1.000
_cell.angle_alpha   90.00
_cell.angle_beta   90.00
_cell.angle_gamma   90.00
#
_symmetry.space_group_name_H-M   'P 1'
#
loop_
_entity.id
_entity.type
_entity.pdbx_description
1 polymer ?
#
loop_
_entity_poly.entity_id
_entity_poly.type
_entity_poly.pdbx_seq_one_letter_code
_entity_poly.pdbx_strand_id
1 'polypeptide(L)'
;MYAYIADWLTIYSPDIVLLHGGTNELYSSRGGDVTLNHLDAMIRRIFETKPSIRLVVACIIGRVPDQYNLTTENFDIYQAGIPNIVNSYATAGRKIYLADMHATLNKNTDYADILHPNQTGYEKMAAVWADVLTSQVFTSW
;
A
#
# COMPACT_ATOMS: atom_id res chain seq x y z
N MET A 1 3.69 1.85 -13.56
CA MET A 1 2.66 1.80 -12.50
C MET A 1 1.88 3.11 -12.30
N TYR A 2 2.34 4.29 -12.78
CA TYR A 2 1.72 5.58 -12.44
C TYR A 2 1.22 6.43 -13.63
N ALA A 3 1.15 5.90 -14.86
CA ALA A 3 0.80 6.70 -16.04
C ALA A 3 -0.58 7.37 -15.94
N TYR A 4 -1.52 6.77 -15.20
CA TYR A 4 -2.91 7.23 -15.11
C TYR A 4 -3.30 7.82 -13.76
N ILE A 5 -2.42 7.77 -12.73
CA ILE A 5 -2.83 8.21 -11.38
C ILE A 5 -3.17 9.70 -11.36
N ALA A 6 -2.44 10.52 -12.13
CA ALA A 6 -2.74 11.94 -12.25
C ALA A 6 -4.11 12.17 -12.90
N ASP A 7 -4.41 11.47 -14.00
CA ASP A 7 -5.68 11.59 -14.70
C ASP A 7 -6.85 11.18 -13.81
N TRP A 8 -6.72 10.06 -13.07
CA TRP A 8 -7.75 9.62 -12.13
C TRP A 8 -7.97 10.62 -11.00
N LEU A 9 -6.89 11.20 -10.45
CA LEU A 9 -7.00 12.24 -9.43
C LEU A 9 -7.68 13.50 -9.96
N THR A 10 -7.43 13.88 -11.21
CA THR A 10 -8.07 15.05 -11.83
C THR A 10 -9.53 14.81 -12.15
N ILE A 11 -9.88 13.64 -12.71
CA ILE A 11 -11.24 13.31 -13.14
C ILE A 11 -12.17 13.08 -11.94
N TYR A 12 -11.73 12.28 -10.96
CA TYR A 12 -12.59 11.88 -9.84
C TYR A 12 -12.43 12.77 -8.60
N SER A 13 -11.35 13.55 -8.52
CA SER A 13 -11.05 14.46 -7.41
C SER A 13 -11.29 13.89 -6.00
N PRO A 14 -10.74 12.71 -5.66
CA PRO A 14 -10.99 12.07 -4.37
C PRO A 14 -10.39 12.87 -3.19
N ASP A 15 -11.06 12.88 -2.05
CA ASP A 15 -10.52 13.48 -0.81
C ASP A 15 -9.53 12.57 -0.08
N ILE A 16 -9.65 11.25 -0.31
CA ILE A 16 -8.87 10.20 0.33
C ILE A 16 -8.52 9.17 -0.74
N VAL A 17 -7.27 8.70 -0.73
CA VAL A 17 -6.81 7.54 -1.51
C VAL A 17 -6.35 6.46 -0.54
N LEU A 18 -6.84 5.23 -0.74
CA LEU A 18 -6.31 4.02 -0.11
C LEU A 18 -5.42 3.33 -1.14
N LEU A 19 -4.13 3.20 -0.84
CA LEU A 19 -3.13 2.70 -1.76
C LEU A 19 -2.55 1.37 -1.24
N HIS A 20 -2.88 0.28 -1.92
CA HIS A 20 -2.28 -1.04 -1.70
C HIS A 20 -1.76 -1.57 -3.04
N GLY A 21 -0.44 -1.63 -3.20
CA GLY A 21 0.20 -2.01 -4.46
C GLY A 21 1.62 -2.50 -4.27
N GLY A 22 2.19 -3.10 -5.31
CA GLY A 22 3.56 -3.63 -5.34
C GLY A 22 3.65 -5.13 -5.60
N THR A 23 2.66 -5.92 -5.16
CA THR A 23 2.65 -7.38 -5.29
C THR A 23 2.93 -7.88 -6.71
N ASN A 24 2.28 -7.31 -7.72
CA ASN A 24 2.47 -7.71 -9.13
C ASN A 24 3.84 -7.30 -9.70
N GLU A 25 4.40 -6.17 -9.26
CA GLU A 25 5.72 -5.74 -9.73
C GLU A 25 6.84 -6.58 -9.11
N LEU A 26 6.71 -6.90 -7.83
CA LEU A 26 7.55 -7.85 -7.12
C LEU A 26 7.55 -9.22 -7.81
N TYR A 27 6.39 -9.68 -8.25
CA TYR A 27 6.21 -10.91 -9.02
C TYR A 27 6.92 -10.87 -10.38
N SER A 28 6.94 -9.70 -11.04
CA SER A 28 7.62 -9.50 -12.33
C SER A 28 9.15 -9.46 -12.24
N SER A 29 9.75 -9.91 -11.11
CA SER A 29 11.19 -10.00 -10.86
C SER A 29 11.96 -8.68 -10.99
N ARG A 30 11.29 -7.54 -10.81
CA ARG A 30 11.93 -6.22 -10.89
C ARG A 30 12.84 -5.90 -9.69
N GLY A 31 12.70 -6.65 -8.59
CA GLY A 31 13.44 -6.44 -7.34
C GLY A 31 12.66 -5.61 -6.32
N GLY A 32 12.97 -5.81 -5.03
CA GLY A 32 12.33 -5.11 -3.92
C GLY A 32 12.54 -3.60 -3.99
N ASP A 33 13.79 -3.17 -4.20
CA ASP A 33 14.16 -1.76 -4.29
C ASP A 33 13.51 -1.05 -5.48
N VAL A 34 13.44 -1.70 -6.64
CA VAL A 34 12.81 -1.11 -7.83
C VAL A 34 11.31 -0.92 -7.61
N THR A 35 10.65 -1.91 -7.02
CA THR A 35 9.22 -1.81 -6.65
C THR A 35 9.01 -0.68 -5.64
N LEU A 36 9.89 -0.57 -4.64
CA LEU A 36 9.85 0.47 -3.62
C LEU A 36 10.01 1.87 -4.23
N ASN A 37 10.95 2.04 -5.16
CA ASN A 37 11.16 3.29 -5.89
C ASN A 37 9.95 3.68 -6.74
N HIS A 38 9.25 2.70 -7.33
CA HIS A 38 8.01 2.98 -8.07
C HIS A 38 6.85 3.36 -7.15
N LEU A 39 6.76 2.77 -5.96
CA LEU A 39 5.79 3.20 -4.95
C LEU A 39 6.06 4.65 -4.53
N ASP A 40 7.31 5.01 -4.20
CA ASP A 40 7.70 6.38 -3.88
C ASP A 40 7.35 7.35 -5.02
N ALA A 41 7.70 7.01 -6.27
CA ALA A 41 7.37 7.82 -7.43
C ALA A 41 5.86 8.03 -7.61
N MET A 42 5.05 7.00 -7.31
CA MET A 42 3.59 7.10 -7.34
C MET A 42 3.06 8.02 -6.24
N ILE A 43 3.57 7.89 -5.01
CA ILE A 43 3.21 8.78 -3.88
C ILE A 43 3.58 10.23 -4.19
N ARG A 44 4.78 10.47 -4.71
CA ARG A 44 5.21 11.78 -5.19
C ARG A 44 4.23 12.36 -6.19
N ARG A 45 3.87 11.57 -7.23
CA ARG A 45 2.95 12.02 -8.28
C ARG A 45 1.55 12.35 -7.74
N ILE A 46 1.06 11.59 -6.76
CA ILE A 46 -0.21 11.87 -6.06
C ILE A 46 -0.15 13.26 -5.40
N PHE A 47 0.90 13.55 -4.64
CA PHE A 47 1.06 14.83 -3.93
C PHE A 47 1.41 16.01 -4.84
N GLU A 48 2.06 15.78 -5.99
CA GLU A 48 2.23 16.81 -7.03
C GLU A 48 0.88 17.17 -7.68
N THR A 49 -0.01 16.19 -7.85
CA THR A 49 -1.30 16.39 -8.51
C THR A 49 -2.35 16.98 -7.57
N LYS A 50 -2.46 16.47 -6.34
CA LYS A 50 -3.40 16.97 -5.30
C LYS A 50 -2.66 17.14 -3.96
N PRO A 51 -2.00 18.29 -3.73
CA PRO A 51 -1.13 18.48 -2.56
C PRO A 51 -1.79 18.33 -1.19
N SER A 52 -3.11 18.56 -1.10
CA SER A 52 -3.90 18.48 0.13
C SER A 52 -4.57 17.14 0.37
N ILE A 53 -4.40 16.16 -0.52
CA ILE A 53 -5.04 14.85 -0.41
C ILE A 53 -4.60 14.11 0.85
N ARG A 54 -5.51 13.30 1.41
CA ARG A 54 -5.18 12.34 2.47
C ARG A 54 -4.88 11.00 1.83
N LEU A 55 -3.68 10.47 2.07
CA LEU A 55 -3.21 9.23 1.45
C LEU A 55 -2.94 8.19 2.53
N VAL A 56 -3.62 7.05 2.45
CA VAL A 56 -3.31 5.89 3.30
C VAL A 56 -2.55 4.87 2.47
N VAL A 57 -1.32 4.55 2.83
CA VAL A 57 -0.47 3.59 2.13
C VAL A 57 -0.40 2.32 2.95
N ALA A 58 -0.73 1.19 2.34
CA ALA A 58 -0.65 -0.10 3.01
C ALA A 58 0.69 -0.77 2.79
N CYS A 59 1.22 -1.39 3.86
CA CYS A 59 2.08 -2.56 3.69
C CYS A 59 1.27 -3.63 2.94
N ILE A 60 1.88 -4.37 2.02
CA ILE A 60 1.14 -5.43 1.33
C ILE A 60 0.91 -6.61 2.27
N ILE A 61 -0.21 -7.31 2.08
CA ILE A 61 -0.50 -8.55 2.80
C ILE A 61 0.61 -9.58 2.63
N GLY A 62 0.75 -10.46 3.62
CA GLY A 62 1.60 -11.63 3.52
C GLY A 62 1.27 -12.51 2.31
N ARG A 63 2.15 -13.46 2.01
CA ARG A 63 1.94 -14.44 0.95
C ARG A 63 2.31 -15.84 1.42
N VAL A 64 1.87 -16.85 0.68
CA VAL A 64 2.43 -18.19 0.79
C VAL A 64 3.87 -18.16 0.21
N PRO A 65 4.92 -18.59 0.96
CA PRO A 65 6.33 -18.45 0.53
C PRO A 65 6.68 -19.21 -0.77
N ASP A 66 7.77 -18.78 -1.41
CA ASP A 66 8.51 -19.50 -2.47
C ASP A 66 7.73 -19.87 -3.74
N GLN A 67 6.70 -19.09 -4.08
CA GLN A 67 6.04 -19.20 -5.38
C GLN A 67 6.26 -17.94 -6.22
N TYR A 68 6.47 -18.18 -7.52
CA TYR A 68 6.45 -17.20 -8.60
C TYR A 68 7.47 -16.05 -8.56
N ASN A 69 8.76 -16.37 -8.69
CA ASN A 69 9.88 -15.42 -8.85
C ASN A 69 9.99 -14.31 -7.76
N LEU A 70 9.11 -14.32 -6.75
CA LEU A 70 9.10 -13.39 -5.65
C LEU A 70 9.87 -14.00 -4.48
N THR A 71 11.16 -13.72 -4.46
CA THR A 71 12.07 -14.09 -3.37
C THR A 71 11.64 -13.45 -2.04
N THR A 72 11.86 -14.15 -0.93
CA THR A 72 11.71 -13.59 0.44
C THR A 72 12.46 -12.28 0.60
N GLU A 73 13.70 -12.20 0.12
CA GLU A 73 14.53 -10.98 0.15
C GLU A 73 13.84 -9.76 -0.47
N ASN A 74 13.42 -9.83 -1.74
CA ASN A 74 12.73 -8.71 -2.40
C ASN A 74 11.45 -8.26 -1.70
N PHE A 75 10.71 -9.21 -1.14
CA PHE A 75 9.51 -8.88 -0.37
C PHE A 75 9.85 -8.18 0.94
N ASP A 76 10.86 -8.66 1.66
CA ASP A 76 11.29 -8.09 2.93
C ASP A 76 11.86 -6.68 2.73
N ILE A 77 12.65 -6.46 1.67
CA ILE A 77 13.12 -5.14 1.26
C ILE A 77 11.94 -4.19 1.04
N TYR A 78 10.94 -4.62 0.26
CA TYR A 78 9.77 -3.81 -0.05
C TYR A 78 8.96 -3.48 1.22
N GLN A 79 8.65 -4.49 2.03
CA GLN A 79 7.87 -4.31 3.27
C GLN A 79 8.57 -3.41 4.28
N ALA A 80 9.89 -3.55 4.45
CA ALA A 80 10.66 -2.71 5.35
C ALA A 80 10.76 -1.24 4.86
N GLY A 81 10.67 -1.02 3.55
CA GLY A 81 10.77 0.30 2.95
C GLY A 81 9.51 1.16 3.07
N ILE A 82 8.32 0.55 3.05
CA ILE A 82 7.04 1.29 3.04
C ILE A 82 6.90 2.23 4.25
N PRO A 83 7.13 1.79 5.51
CA PRO A 83 7.05 2.68 6.67
C PRO A 83 8.03 3.86 6.59
N ASN A 84 9.22 3.64 6.03
CA ASN A 84 10.23 4.70 5.88
C ASN A 84 9.79 5.77 4.88
N ILE A 85 9.20 5.36 3.75
CA ILE A 85 8.60 6.29 2.78
C ILE A 85 7.49 7.10 3.45
N VAL A 86 6.53 6.42 4.10
CA VAL A 86 5.41 7.08 4.76
C VAL A 86 5.88 8.09 5.80
N ASN A 87 6.83 7.70 6.65
CA ASN A 87 7.42 8.59 7.65
C ASN A 87 8.11 9.80 7.01
N SER A 88 8.86 9.62 5.92
CA SER A 88 9.50 10.74 5.23
C SER A 88 8.50 11.79 4.74
N TYR A 89 7.43 11.38 4.04
CA TYR A 89 6.39 12.30 3.60
C TYR A 89 5.61 12.93 4.77
N ALA A 90 5.33 12.17 5.84
CA ALA A 90 4.69 12.69 7.03
C ALA A 90 5.55 13.77 7.72
N THR A 91 6.85 13.54 7.88
CA THR A 91 7.79 14.55 8.43
C THR A 91 7.91 15.80 7.55
N ALA A 92 7.66 15.67 6.24
CA ALA A 92 7.55 16.78 5.31
C ALA A 92 6.17 17.49 5.33
N GLY A 93 5.29 17.14 6.28
CA GLY A 93 3.98 17.77 6.48
C GLY A 93 2.88 17.28 5.54
N ARG A 94 3.08 16.18 4.80
CA ARG A 94 2.01 15.59 3.99
C ARG A 94 1.02 14.81 4.85
N LYS A 95 -0.25 14.83 4.45
CA LYS A 95 -1.32 14.04 5.07
C LYS A 95 -1.26 12.59 4.58
N ILE A 96 -0.25 11.85 5.05
CA ILE A 96 -0.03 10.44 4.70
C ILE A 96 -0.06 9.57 5.95
N TYR A 97 -0.60 8.36 5.81
CA TYR A 97 -0.83 7.43 6.92
C TYR A 97 -0.44 6.01 6.52
N LEU A 98 0.04 5.22 7.47
CA LEU A 98 0.41 3.83 7.25
C LEU A 98 -0.76 2.91 7.63
N ALA A 99 -1.10 1.96 6.76
CA ALA A 99 -1.96 0.83 7.06
C ALA A 99 -1.13 -0.46 7.06
N ASP A 100 -0.74 -0.96 8.22
CA ASP A 100 0.05 -2.19 8.27
C ASP A 100 -0.84 -3.43 8.06
N MET A 101 -0.81 -3.98 6.84
CA MET A 101 -1.54 -5.20 6.48
C MET A 101 -0.68 -6.47 6.48
N HIS A 102 0.62 -6.35 6.82
CA HIS A 102 1.59 -7.41 6.56
C HIS A 102 1.23 -8.73 7.25
N ALA A 103 0.92 -8.65 8.55
CA ALA A 103 0.64 -9.80 9.39
C ALA A 103 -0.87 -9.97 9.70
N THR A 104 -1.73 -9.23 9.00
CA THR A 104 -3.18 -9.21 9.26
C THR A 104 -3.86 -10.53 8.89
N LEU A 105 -3.34 -11.25 7.89
CA LEU A 105 -3.98 -12.44 7.34
C LEU A 105 -3.29 -13.72 7.76
N ASN A 106 -4.10 -14.69 8.20
CA ASN A 106 -3.68 -16.07 8.42
C ASN A 106 -3.66 -16.82 7.08
N LYS A 107 -2.47 -17.29 6.71
CA LYS A 107 -2.19 -17.98 5.43
C LYS A 107 -3.05 -19.23 5.19
N ASN A 108 -3.52 -19.88 6.25
CA ASN A 108 -4.28 -21.13 6.16
C ASN A 108 -5.79 -20.92 6.06
N THR A 109 -6.31 -19.77 6.48
CA THR A 109 -7.76 -19.56 6.62
C THR A 109 -8.30 -18.37 5.86
N ASP A 110 -7.46 -17.38 5.53
CA ASP A 110 -7.92 -16.07 5.04
C ASP A 110 -7.69 -15.87 3.54
N TYR A 111 -7.26 -16.93 2.85
CA TYR A 111 -6.87 -16.91 1.45
C TYR A 111 -7.80 -17.81 0.62
N ALA A 112 -8.22 -17.34 -0.55
CA ALA A 112 -8.98 -18.12 -1.52
C ALA A 112 -8.06 -18.90 -2.46
N ASP A 113 -6.89 -18.34 -2.71
CA ASP A 113 -5.76 -18.96 -3.39
C ASP A 113 -4.45 -18.49 -2.74
N ILE A 114 -3.32 -18.86 -3.29
CA ILE A 114 -1.98 -18.54 -2.77
C ILE A 114 -1.63 -17.04 -2.68
N LEU A 115 -2.45 -16.15 -3.25
CA LEU A 115 -2.22 -14.70 -3.33
C LEU A 115 -3.41 -13.87 -2.84
N HIS A 116 -4.62 -14.27 -3.21
CA HIS A 116 -5.82 -13.46 -3.01
C HIS A 116 -6.54 -13.85 -1.72
N PRO A 117 -6.95 -12.87 -0.90
CA PRO A 117 -7.79 -13.12 0.25
C PRO A 117 -9.13 -13.75 -0.14
N ASN A 118 -9.68 -14.58 0.74
CA ASN A 118 -11.09 -14.92 0.69
C ASN A 118 -11.92 -13.82 1.41
N GLN A 119 -13.23 -14.04 1.55
CA GLN A 119 -14.11 -13.08 2.21
C GLN A 119 -13.61 -12.69 3.62
N THR A 120 -13.27 -13.66 4.47
CA THR A 120 -12.75 -13.42 5.82
C THR A 120 -11.46 -12.59 5.79
N GLY A 121 -10.58 -12.85 4.82
CA GLY A 121 -9.36 -12.06 4.66
C GLY A 121 -9.64 -10.61 4.24
N TYR A 122 -10.56 -10.40 3.31
CA TYR A 122 -10.99 -9.05 2.92
C TYR A 122 -11.66 -8.30 4.07
N GLU A 123 -12.45 -8.98 4.92
CA GLU A 123 -13.04 -8.38 6.12
C GLU A 123 -11.95 -7.87 7.10
N LYS A 124 -10.88 -8.64 7.29
CA LYS A 124 -9.73 -8.21 8.11
C LYS A 124 -8.97 -7.04 7.50
N MET A 125 -8.76 -7.03 6.18
CA MET A 125 -8.17 -5.87 5.49
C MET A 125 -9.04 -4.62 5.62
N ALA A 126 -10.36 -4.77 5.51
CA ALA A 126 -11.32 -3.68 5.68
C ALA A 126 -11.26 -3.11 7.11
N ALA A 127 -11.09 -3.96 8.13
CA ALA A 127 -10.92 -3.51 9.51
C ALA A 127 -9.66 -2.64 9.70
N VAL A 128 -8.53 -3.00 9.06
CA VAL A 128 -7.31 -2.19 9.10
C VAL A 128 -7.53 -0.83 8.43
N TRP A 129 -8.18 -0.78 7.26
CA TRP A 129 -8.52 0.49 6.62
C TRP A 129 -9.41 1.36 7.51
N ALA A 130 -10.46 0.77 8.09
CA ALA A 130 -11.41 1.49 8.94
C ALA A 130 -10.73 2.05 10.19
N ASP A 131 -9.83 1.30 10.81
CA ASP A 131 -9.06 1.74 11.98
C ASP A 131 -8.22 2.98 11.66
N VAL A 132 -7.42 2.96 10.59
CA VAL A 132 -6.61 4.12 10.19
C VAL A 132 -7.49 5.32 9.83
N LEU A 133 -8.59 5.08 9.11
CA LEU A 133 -9.51 6.15 8.72
C LEU A 133 -10.10 6.85 9.94
N THR A 134 -10.62 6.07 10.89
CA THR A 134 -11.32 6.60 12.08
C THR A 134 -10.39 7.17 13.14
N SER A 135 -9.20 6.60 13.32
CA SER A 135 -8.26 7.03 14.36
C SER A 135 -7.30 8.14 13.91
N GLN A 136 -7.01 8.28 12.61
CA GLN A 136 -5.99 9.22 12.11
C GLN A 136 -6.50 10.15 11.01
N VAL A 137 -7.24 9.63 10.03
CA VAL A 137 -7.63 10.43 8.85
C VAL A 137 -8.79 11.38 9.14
N PHE A 138 -9.72 10.95 10.00
CA PHE A 138 -10.92 11.71 10.39
C PHE A 138 -10.77 12.49 11.70
N THR A 139 -9.61 12.48 12.35
CA THR A 139 -9.42 13.17 13.63
C THR A 139 -8.95 14.63 13.48
N SER A 140 -8.78 15.11 12.24
CA SER A 140 -8.21 16.42 11.91
C SER A 140 -9.14 17.32 11.07
N TRP A 141 -10.45 17.22 11.29
CA TRP A 141 -11.45 18.14 10.72
C TRP A 141 -11.51 19.45 11.48
#